data_AF-A0AAU3PZR4-F1
#
_entry.id   AF-A0AAU3PZR4-F1
#
_cell.length_a   1.000
_cell.length_b   1.000
_cell.length_c   1.000
_cell.angle_alpha   90.00
_cell.angle_beta   90.00
_cell.angle_gamma   90.00
#
_symmetry.space_group_name_H-M   'P 1'
#
loop_
_entity.id
_entity.type
_entity.pdbx_description
1 polymer ?
#
loop_
_entity_poly.entity_id
_entity_poly.type
_entity_poly.pdbx_seq_one_letter_code
_entity_poly.pdbx_strand_id
1 'polypeptide(L)'
;MPTNAIGLINLEHSHSAVVDHLLITSLARHHGYHLAHTLTIDADTYMPTALIVGTAHKHHASIILAPTLGHFGASPKAVALTCTLIIPDLTLPASGSWKPNP
;
A
#
# COMPACT_ATOMS: atom_id res chain seq x y z
N MET A 1 14.88 -8.87 -10.47
CA MET A 1 14.43 -7.48 -10.21
C MET A 1 13.58 -7.52 -8.96
N PRO A 2 13.79 -6.64 -7.96
CA PRO A 2 12.93 -6.58 -6.77
C PRO A 2 11.49 -6.24 -7.17
N THR A 3 10.51 -6.82 -6.49
CA THR A 3 9.10 -6.50 -6.70
C THR A 3 8.83 -5.07 -6.23
N ASN A 4 8.15 -4.27 -7.07
CA ASN A 4 7.78 -2.91 -6.70
C ASN A 4 6.66 -2.92 -5.65
N ALA A 5 6.82 -2.07 -4.65
CA ALA A 5 5.83 -1.77 -3.63
C ALA A 5 5.55 -0.26 -3.60
N ILE A 6 4.35 0.10 -3.17
CA ILE A 6 4.07 1.46 -2.69
C ILE A 6 3.82 1.44 -1.18
N GLY A 7 4.17 2.53 -0.52
CA GLY A 7 3.77 2.81 0.86
C GLY A 7 2.43 3.52 0.89
N LEU A 8 1.63 3.26 1.93
CA LEU A 8 0.36 3.96 2.17
C LEU A 8 0.32 4.54 3.59
N ILE A 9 0.12 5.86 3.67
CA ILE A 9 -0.10 6.58 4.91
C ILE A 9 -1.48 7.22 4.84
N ASN A 10 -2.39 6.83 5.74
CA ASN A 10 -3.63 7.57 5.95
C ASN A 10 -3.46 8.47 7.18
N LEU A 11 -3.54 9.78 6.98
CA LEU A 11 -3.35 10.77 8.03
C LEU A 11 -4.40 10.67 9.16
N GLU A 12 -5.58 10.11 8.89
CA GLU A 12 -6.59 9.87 9.92
C GLU A 12 -6.20 8.76 10.92
N HIS A 13 -5.29 7.86 10.51
CA HIS A 13 -4.84 6.72 11.31
C HIS A 13 -3.37 6.82 11.72
N SER A 14 -2.66 7.83 11.19
CA SER A 14 -1.27 8.14 11.50
C SER A 14 -1.18 8.94 12.79
N HIS A 15 -0.47 8.40 13.78
CA HIS A 15 -0.04 9.19 14.94
C HIS A 15 1.19 10.06 14.61
N SER A 16 2.02 9.63 13.66
CA SER A 16 3.20 10.36 13.20
C SER A 16 3.63 9.87 11.82
N ALA A 17 3.51 10.74 10.81
CA ALA A 17 3.86 10.41 9.43
C ALA A 17 5.34 10.01 9.28
N VAL A 18 6.24 10.55 10.12
CA VAL A 18 7.66 10.17 10.13
C VAL A 18 7.85 8.75 10.59
N VAL A 19 7.17 8.34 11.67
CA VAL A 19 7.24 6.97 12.20
C VAL A 19 6.66 5.99 11.19
N ASP A 20 5.53 6.35 10.58
CA ASP A 20 4.87 5.52 9.57
C ASP A 20 5.74 5.32 8.34
N HIS A 21 6.40 6.38 7.86
CA HIS A 21 7.33 6.27 6.74
C HIS A 21 8.54 5.37 7.07
N LEU A 22 9.07 5.46 8.30
CA LEU A 22 10.16 4.59 8.74
C LEU A 22 9.73 3.12 8.83
N LEU A 23 8.51 2.85 9.30
CA LEU A 23 7.94 1.50 9.33
C LEU A 23 7.76 0.93 7.92
N ILE A 24 7.16 1.69 7.01
CA ILE A 24 6.99 1.30 5.60
C ILE A 24 8.34 0.99 4.95
N THR A 25 9.33 1.87 5.15
CA THR A 25 10.68 1.69 4.61
C THR A 25 11.35 0.43 5.18
N SER A 26 11.18 0.19 6.47
CA SER A 26 11.72 -1.01 7.14
C SER A 26 11.04 -2.29 6.64
N LEU A 27 9.72 -2.28 6.44
CA LEU A 27 8.98 -3.40 5.84
C LEU A 27 9.46 -3.69 4.42
N ALA A 28 9.60 -2.65 3.58
CA ALA A 28 10.09 -2.82 2.22
C ALA A 28 11.47 -3.49 2.21
N ARG A 29 12.40 -3.01 3.05
CA ARG A 29 13.75 -3.58 3.18
C ARG A 29 13.73 -5.00 3.71
N HIS A 30 12.93 -5.28 4.73
CA HIS A 30 12.81 -6.61 5.34
C HIS A 30 12.36 -7.66 4.32
N HIS A 31 11.40 -7.30 3.46
CA HIS A 31 10.87 -8.21 2.44
C HIS A 31 11.61 -8.15 1.08
N GLY A 32 12.64 -7.31 0.94
CA GLY A 32 13.38 -7.15 -0.31
C GLY A 32 12.58 -6.48 -1.44
N TYR A 33 11.57 -5.68 -1.09
CA TYR A 33 10.79 -4.90 -2.06
C TYR A 33 11.45 -3.57 -2.39
N HIS A 34 11.23 -3.12 -3.62
CA HIS A 34 11.59 -1.77 -4.04
C HIS A 34 10.43 -0.82 -3.75
N LEU A 35 10.58 0.04 -2.74
CA LEU A 35 9.59 1.07 -2.39
C LEU A 35 9.62 2.18 -3.46
N ALA A 36 8.76 2.08 -4.46
CA ALA A 36 8.76 2.95 -5.62
C ALA A 36 8.10 4.32 -5.36
N HIS A 37 7.16 4.37 -4.41
CA HIS A 37 6.45 5.59 -4.02
C HIS A 37 5.79 5.42 -2.64
N THR A 38 5.59 6.51 -1.91
CA THR A 38 4.75 6.54 -0.70
C THR A 38 3.59 7.49 -0.94
N LEU A 39 2.37 6.94 -0.94
CA LEU A 39 1.12 7.68 -1.09
C LEU A 39 0.60 8.09 0.29
N THR A 40 0.26 9.37 0.43
CA THR A 40 -0.44 9.90 1.61
C THR A 40 -1.87 10.24 1.22
N ILE A 41 -2.84 9.79 2.04
CA ILE A 41 -4.26 10.10 1.92
C ILE A 41 -4.80 10.65 3.25
N ASP A 42 -5.95 11.29 3.21
CA ASP A 42 -6.65 11.89 4.35
C ASP A 42 -8.18 11.82 4.17
N ALA A 43 -8.92 12.43 5.10
CA ALA A 43 -10.37 12.47 5.12
C ALA A 43 -10.99 13.14 3.87
N ASP A 44 -10.27 14.10 3.27
CA ASP A 44 -10.73 14.88 2.12
C ASP A 44 -10.36 14.21 0.78
N THR A 45 -9.61 13.11 0.84
CA THR A 45 -9.18 12.36 -0.34
C THR A 45 -10.38 11.75 -1.05
N TYR A 46 -10.73 12.31 -2.21
CA TYR A 46 -11.81 11.81 -3.04
C TYR A 46 -11.47 10.43 -3.63
N MET A 47 -12.35 9.44 -3.41
CA MET A 47 -12.22 8.06 -3.90
C MET A 47 -10.86 7.40 -3.55
N PRO A 48 -10.54 7.24 -2.25
CA PRO A 48 -9.21 6.81 -1.80
C PRO A 48 -8.81 5.44 -2.35
N THR A 49 -9.75 4.49 -2.44
CA THR A 49 -9.50 3.17 -3.02
C THR A 49 -9.03 3.25 -4.48
N ALA A 50 -9.66 4.09 -5.30
CA ALA A 50 -9.28 4.26 -6.71
C ALA A 50 -7.90 4.93 -6.83
N LEU A 51 -7.63 5.92 -5.98
CA LEU A 51 -6.32 6.59 -5.93
C LEU A 51 -5.20 5.61 -5.54
N ILE A 52 -5.42 4.78 -4.52
CA ILE A 52 -4.46 3.75 -4.07
C ILE A 52 -4.14 2.78 -5.22
N VAL A 53 -5.17 2.20 -5.84
CA VAL A 53 -5.00 1.22 -6.93
C VAL A 53 -4.36 1.87 -8.16
N GLY A 54 -4.80 3.07 -8.54
CA GLY A 54 -4.23 3.83 -9.65
C GLY A 54 -2.76 4.18 -9.43
N THR A 55 -2.38 4.51 -8.20
CA THR A 55 -0.99 4.80 -7.83
C THR A 55 -0.15 3.54 -7.88
N ALA A 56 -0.63 2.41 -7.33
CA ALA A 56 0.05 1.14 -7.43
C ALA A 56 0.29 0.76 -8.89
N HIS A 57 -0.72 0.89 -9.75
CA HIS A 57 -0.62 0.65 -11.19
C HIS A 57 0.43 1.55 -11.87
N LYS A 58 0.39 2.86 -11.62
CA LYS A 58 1.35 3.84 -12.18
C LYS A 58 2.80 3.50 -11.84
N HIS A 59 3.04 2.91 -10.68
CA HIS A 59 4.38 2.52 -10.22
C HIS A 59 4.70 1.04 -10.44
N HIS A 60 3.84 0.32 -11.19
CA HIS A 60 3.95 -1.12 -11.44
C HIS A 60 4.09 -1.94 -10.14
N ALA A 61 3.47 -1.47 -9.07
CA ALA A 61 3.53 -2.10 -7.75
C ALA A 61 2.43 -3.14 -7.61
N SER A 62 2.82 -4.36 -7.25
CA SER A 62 1.89 -5.43 -6.89
C SER A 62 1.71 -5.57 -5.37
N ILE A 63 2.49 -4.82 -4.59
CA ILE A 63 2.50 -4.82 -3.12
C ILE A 63 2.17 -3.43 -2.60
N ILE A 64 1.36 -3.36 -1.55
CA ILE A 64 1.11 -2.12 -0.81
C ILE A 64 1.47 -2.34 0.65
N LEU A 65 2.36 -1.51 1.16
CA LEU A 65 2.88 -1.55 2.52
C LEU A 65 2.21 -0.46 3.35
N ALA A 66 1.74 -0.82 4.54
CA ALA A 66 1.22 0.15 5.49
C ALA A 66 1.59 -0.20 6.94
N PRO A 67 1.60 0.78 7.88
CA PRO A 67 1.82 0.53 9.30
C PRO A 67 0.73 -0.34 9.95
N THR A 68 -0.54 -0.14 9.58
CA THR A 68 -1.68 -0.90 10.10
C THR A 68 -2.76 -1.08 9.04
N LEU A 69 -3.72 -1.98 9.27
CA LEU A 69 -4.84 -2.19 8.34
C LEU A 69 -5.73 -0.94 8.20
N GLY A 70 -5.81 -0.08 9.23
CA GLY A 70 -6.59 1.16 9.20
C GLY A 70 -6.14 2.15 8.13
N HIS A 71 -4.87 2.07 7.72
CA HIS A 71 -4.33 2.94 6.67
C HIS A 71 -4.96 2.71 5.29
N PHE A 72 -5.58 1.55 5.06
CA PHE A 72 -6.33 1.27 3.83
C PHE A 72 -7.76 1.85 3.84
N GLY A 73 -8.17 2.47 4.95
CA GLY A 73 -9.52 3.02 5.12
C GLY A 73 -10.60 1.93 5.18
N ALA A 74 -11.80 2.26 4.72
CA ALA A 74 -12.97 1.40 4.88
C ALA A 74 -12.94 0.10 4.05
N SER A 75 -12.07 0.01 3.03
CA SER A 75 -12.16 -1.05 2.01
C SER A 75 -10.83 -1.74 1.68
N PRO A 76 -10.09 -2.29 2.67
CA PRO A 76 -8.86 -3.04 2.41
C PRO A 76 -9.10 -4.22 1.46
N LYS A 77 -10.26 -4.89 1.56
CA LYS A 77 -10.61 -6.00 0.66
C LYS A 77 -10.72 -5.58 -0.81
N ALA A 78 -11.17 -4.36 -1.09
CA ALA A 78 -11.27 -3.86 -2.46
C ALA A 78 -9.88 -3.59 -3.04
N VAL A 79 -8.96 -3.06 -2.24
CA VAL A 79 -7.55 -2.89 -2.63
C VAL A 79 -6.87 -4.25 -2.82
N ALA A 80 -7.21 -5.22 -1.96
CA ALA A 80 -6.73 -6.60 -2.07
C ALA A 80 -7.26 -7.35 -3.29
N LEU A 81 -8.13 -6.77 -4.13
CA LEU A 81 -8.48 -7.35 -5.43
C LEU A 81 -7.32 -7.21 -6.44
N THR A 82 -6.44 -6.23 -6.27
CA THR A 82 -5.39 -5.91 -7.25
C THR A 82 -3.97 -6.06 -6.70
N CYS A 83 -3.77 -5.80 -5.41
CA CYS A 83 -2.44 -5.79 -4.79
C CYS A 83 -2.43 -6.62 -3.50
N THR A 84 -1.30 -7.25 -3.21
CA THR A 84 -1.07 -7.86 -1.89
C THR A 84 -0.82 -6.75 -0.88
N LEU A 85 -1.53 -6.79 0.25
CA LEU A 85 -1.38 -5.80 1.32
C LEU A 85 -0.49 -6.40 2.41
N ILE A 86 0.52 -5.65 2.84
CA ILE A 86 1.45 -6.08 3.88
C ILE A 86 1.50 -5.02 4.96
N ILE A 87 1.25 -5.44 6.18
CA ILE A 87 1.47 -4.70 7.42
C ILE A 87 2.38 -5.55 8.32
N PRO A 88 2.93 -5.01 9.42
CA PRO A 88 3.94 -5.71 10.22
C PRO A 88 3.58 -7.11 10.69
N ASP A 89 2.31 -7.36 10.99
CA ASP A 89 1.81 -8.59 11.59
C ASP A 89 0.88 -9.40 10.66
N LEU A 90 0.58 -8.89 9.46
CA LEU A 90 -0.40 -9.49 8.56
C LEU A 90 -0.05 -9.26 7.09
N THR A 91 -0.18 -10.31 6.31
CA THR A 91 -0.19 -10.26 4.85
C THR A 91 -1.57 -10.65 4.35
N LEU A 92 -2.22 -9.77 3.59
CA LEU A 92 -3.45 -10.05 2.86
C LEU A 92 -3.10 -10.27 1.39
N PRO A 93 -3.11 -11.53 0.91
CA PRO A 93 -2.79 -11.83 -0.48
C PRO A 93 -3.81 -11.20 -1.43
N ALA A 94 -3.35 -10.80 -2.62
CA ALA A 94 -4.24 -10.37 -3.68
C ALA A 94 -5.24 -11.50 -4.02
N SER A 95 -6.53 -11.19 -4.04
CA SER A 95 -7.62 -12.15 -4.27
C SER A 95 -8.08 -12.23 -5.72
N GLY A 96 -7.64 -11.29 -6.58
CA GLY A 96 -7.95 -11.25 -8.00
C GLY A 96 -6.68 -11.30 -8.85
N SER A 97 -6.68 -12.16 -9.86
CA SER A 97 -5.63 -12.34 -10.86
C SER A 97 -5.49 -11.09 -11.76
N TRP A 98 -4.87 -10.03 -11.27
CA TRP A 98 -4.40 -8.98 -12.18
C TRP A 98 -3.20 -9.52 -12.95
N LYS A 99 -3.42 -9.89 -14.22
CA LYS A 99 -2.35 -10.10 -15.20
C LYS A 99 -2.11 -8.77 -15.90
N PRO A 100 -0.92 -8.15 -15.78
CA PRO A 100 -0.58 -7.02 -16.63
C PRO A 100 -0.67 -7.48 -18.09
N ASN A 101 -1.39 -6.74 -18.93
CA ASN A 101 -1.34 -6.96 -20.37
C ASN A 101 0.09 -6.63 -20.85
N PRO A 102 0.69 -7.42 -21.76
CA PRO A 102 2.06 -7.22 -22.23
C PRO A 102 2.27 -5.87 -22.92
#